data_AF-A0A662DKG0-F1
#
_entry.id   AF-A0A662DKG0-F1
#
_cell.length_a   1.000
_cell.length_b   1.000
_cell.length_c   1.000
_cell.angle_alpha   90.00
_cell.angle_beta   90.00
_cell.angle_gamma   90.00
#
_symmetry.space_group_name_H-M   'P 1'
#
loop_
_entity.id
_entity.type
_entity.pdbx_description
1 polymer ?
#
loop_
_entity_poly.entity_id
_entity_poly.type
_entity_poly.pdbx_seq_one_letter_code
_entity_poly.pdbx_strand_id
1 'polypeptide(L)'
;MTRKLLLGLAIGVLASACANPIGRSVPECDTARTSLVLEVQSVPGSAYVSCINGLKTGWDYRHLEARSGRSVFWLDSDRMGDSFVAVESVLSCDIGDATRSDFYDSPIQHFKDVVSETTVDIVLVPEGVSELTRSYATEVKANLEATEIKGRNTEAPISISDEPTAARVSRAAATGAHVITMSVRDAEEGTLTLILSGQQQEYEGDLDHVIDAIEDVETQSSYRGKWYFVFEGGCVVYTFDAEGPGVDTIERDIDQALGLYDAGALRQVARDMGYNLP
;
A
#
# COMPACT_ATOMS: atom_id res chain seq x y z
N MET A 1 67.87 50.05 2.25
CA MET A 1 66.91 50.38 1.17
C MET A 1 66.20 49.11 0.74
N THR A 2 65.05 48.86 1.36
CA THR A 2 63.74 48.53 0.74
C THR A 2 63.59 47.65 -0.53
N ARG A 3 62.61 46.72 -0.40
CA ARG A 3 61.68 46.13 -1.41
C ARG A 3 62.17 44.86 -2.14
N LYS A 4 61.36 43.82 -2.37
CA LYS A 4 59.94 43.51 -2.09
C LYS A 4 59.70 41.99 -2.32
N LEU A 5 58.72 41.45 -1.60
CA LEU A 5 58.06 40.15 -1.83
C LEU A 5 57.67 39.95 -3.30
N LEU A 6 57.67 38.69 -3.75
CA LEU A 6 56.64 38.16 -4.67
C LEU A 6 56.33 36.69 -4.33
N LEU A 7 55.13 36.54 -3.77
CA LEU A 7 54.37 35.32 -3.54
C LEU A 7 53.94 34.76 -4.92
N GLY A 8 54.33 33.54 -5.26
CA GLY A 8 53.88 32.82 -6.45
C GLY A 8 52.74 31.87 -6.09
N LEU A 9 51.52 32.29 -6.41
CA LEU A 9 50.22 31.71 -6.11
C LEU A 9 50.04 30.32 -6.78
N ALA A 10 50.01 29.25 -5.99
CA ALA A 10 49.49 27.94 -6.43
C ALA A 10 47.96 28.00 -6.44
N ILE A 11 47.37 28.37 -7.58
CA ILE A 11 45.93 28.22 -7.79
C ILE A 11 45.67 26.74 -8.10
N GLY A 12 45.23 26.02 -7.08
CA GLY A 12 44.63 24.69 -7.25
C GLY A 12 43.30 24.84 -8.00
N VAL A 13 43.20 24.20 -9.17
CA VAL A 13 41.95 24.00 -9.89
C VAL A 13 41.14 22.97 -9.11
N LEU A 14 40.36 23.42 -8.12
CA LEU A 14 39.27 22.64 -7.55
C LEU A 14 38.09 22.73 -8.52
N ALA A 15 38.11 21.91 -9.57
CA ALA A 15 36.91 21.62 -10.33
C ALA A 15 35.98 20.78 -9.44
N SER A 16 35.06 21.45 -8.75
CA SER A 16 33.89 20.82 -8.18
C SER A 16 33.03 20.31 -9.34
N ALA A 17 33.29 19.10 -9.80
CA ALA A 17 32.34 18.37 -10.61
C ALA A 17 31.11 18.16 -9.74
N CYS A 18 30.01 18.86 -10.07
CA CYS A 18 28.69 18.48 -9.61
C CYS A 18 28.39 17.10 -10.22
N ALA A 19 28.88 16.04 -9.57
CA ALA A 19 28.48 14.69 -9.90
C ALA A 19 27.00 14.59 -9.53
N ASN A 20 26.12 14.66 -10.53
CA ASN A 20 24.74 14.22 -10.33
C ASN A 20 24.82 12.77 -9.86
N PRO A 21 24.29 12.43 -8.67
CA PRO A 21 24.38 11.07 -8.16
C PRO A 21 23.77 10.12 -9.19
N ILE A 22 24.62 9.24 -9.73
CA ILE A 22 24.23 8.17 -10.63
C ILE A 22 23.27 7.27 -9.82
N GLY A 23 21.97 7.29 -10.13
CA GLY A 23 20.90 6.65 -9.33
C GLY A 23 19.74 7.57 -8.91
N ARG A 24 19.86 8.89 -9.08
CA ARG A 24 18.74 9.83 -8.87
C ARG A 24 17.77 9.95 -10.04
N SER A 25 18.12 9.43 -11.22
CA SER A 25 17.18 9.40 -12.34
C SER A 25 16.10 8.36 -12.07
N VAL A 26 14.85 8.73 -12.33
CA VAL A 26 13.71 7.81 -12.28
C VAL A 26 13.89 6.73 -13.35
N PRO A 27 13.70 5.42 -13.05
CA PRO A 27 13.70 4.37 -14.07
C PRO A 27 12.36 4.38 -14.83
N GLU A 28 12.19 5.28 -15.79
CA GLU A 28 10.95 5.42 -16.56
C GLU A 28 10.78 4.34 -17.64
N CYS A 29 9.57 3.79 -17.79
CA CYS A 29 9.32 2.68 -18.73
C CYS A 29 9.37 3.09 -20.21
N ASP A 30 9.30 4.38 -20.54
CA ASP A 30 9.25 4.87 -21.93
C ASP A 30 10.64 5.23 -22.51
N THR A 31 11.65 5.37 -21.66
CA THR A 31 12.95 5.92 -22.03
C THR A 31 14.08 5.19 -21.34
N ALA A 32 15.05 4.71 -22.13
CA ALA A 32 16.28 4.11 -21.63
C ALA A 32 17.15 5.14 -20.87
N ARG A 33 16.95 5.26 -19.55
CA ARG A 33 17.73 6.13 -18.66
C ARG A 33 18.86 5.35 -17.98
N THR A 34 19.82 6.09 -17.43
CA THR A 34 20.96 5.52 -16.69
C THR A 34 20.51 4.61 -15.55
N SER A 35 19.42 4.92 -14.84
CA SER A 35 18.84 4.08 -13.79
C SER A 35 18.47 2.68 -14.28
N LEU A 36 17.75 2.56 -15.40
CA LEU A 36 17.43 1.26 -16.00
C LEU A 36 18.68 0.47 -16.38
N VAL A 37 19.71 1.15 -16.89
CA VAL A 37 20.99 0.53 -17.21
C VAL A 37 21.67 -0.03 -15.96
N LEU A 38 21.61 0.68 -14.83
CA LEU A 38 22.13 0.20 -13.55
C LEU A 38 21.35 -1.00 -13.03
N GLU A 39 20.02 -1.01 -13.15
CA GLU A 39 19.18 -2.15 -12.77
C GLU A 39 19.56 -3.40 -13.58
N VAL A 40 19.66 -3.28 -14.90
CA VAL A 40 20.05 -4.42 -15.77
C VAL A 40 21.45 -4.93 -15.45
N GLN A 41 22.39 -4.04 -15.13
CA GLN A 41 23.74 -4.46 -14.69
C GLN A 41 23.75 -5.10 -13.31
N SER A 42 22.82 -4.70 -12.44
CA SER A 42 22.71 -5.19 -11.07
C SER A 42 22.15 -6.62 -11.02
N VAL A 43 21.28 -6.99 -11.97
CA VAL A 43 20.68 -8.33 -12.06
C VAL A 43 20.97 -8.94 -13.45
N PRO A 44 22.21 -9.41 -13.69
CA PRO A 44 22.59 -9.97 -14.98
C PRO A 44 21.71 -11.16 -15.40
N GLY A 45 21.37 -11.24 -16.68
CA GLY A 45 20.52 -12.30 -17.21
C GLY A 45 19.02 -12.13 -16.97
N SER A 46 18.59 -11.13 -16.20
CA SER A 46 17.16 -10.83 -16.02
C SER A 46 16.50 -10.49 -17.35
N ALA A 47 15.36 -11.10 -17.65
CA ALA A 47 14.54 -10.76 -18.83
C ALA A 47 13.85 -9.41 -18.67
N TYR A 48 13.47 -9.05 -17.45
CA TYR A 48 12.82 -7.77 -17.13
C TYR A 48 13.48 -7.07 -15.94
N VAL A 49 13.33 -5.76 -15.86
CA VAL A 49 13.64 -4.95 -14.68
C VAL A 49 12.47 -4.05 -14.35
N SER A 50 12.36 -3.61 -13.09
CA SER A 50 11.32 -2.67 -12.67
C SER A 50 11.44 -1.30 -13.33
N CYS A 51 10.32 -0.66 -13.60
CA CYS A 51 10.27 0.71 -14.09
C CYS A 51 8.99 1.43 -13.62
N ILE A 52 8.95 2.74 -13.83
CA ILE A 52 7.83 3.62 -13.47
C ILE A 52 7.16 4.10 -14.76
N ASN A 53 5.87 3.78 -14.91
CA ASN A 53 5.03 4.26 -16.02
C ASN A 53 4.58 5.71 -15.80
N GLY A 54 4.25 6.05 -14.56
CA GLY A 54 3.83 7.39 -14.17
C GLY A 54 3.32 7.42 -12.74
N LEU A 55 3.86 8.31 -11.91
CA LEU A 55 3.46 8.41 -10.52
C LEU A 55 2.13 9.16 -10.37
N LYS A 56 1.30 8.68 -9.44
CA LYS A 56 0.09 9.38 -9.01
C LYS A 56 0.47 10.69 -8.30
N THR A 57 -0.44 11.67 -8.32
CA THR A 57 -0.26 12.89 -7.52
C THR A 57 -0.09 12.54 -6.04
N GLY A 58 0.92 13.13 -5.41
CA GLY A 58 1.28 12.86 -4.02
C GLY A 58 2.24 11.69 -3.84
N TRP A 59 2.64 11.01 -4.91
CA TRP A 59 3.67 9.97 -4.88
C TRP A 59 4.98 10.50 -5.43
N ASP A 60 6.08 10.12 -4.78
CA ASP A 60 7.42 10.55 -5.15
C ASP A 60 8.37 9.36 -5.25
N TYR A 61 9.22 9.37 -6.27
CA TYR A 61 10.34 8.45 -6.36
C TYR A 61 11.48 8.92 -5.45
N ARG A 62 11.98 8.03 -4.60
CA ARG A 62 13.04 8.35 -3.65
C ARG A 62 14.43 8.29 -4.30
N HIS A 63 14.96 7.09 -4.50
CA HIS A 63 16.19 6.81 -5.22
C HIS A 63 16.32 5.32 -5.53
N LEU A 64 17.25 4.99 -6.43
CA LEU A 64 17.63 3.64 -6.82
C LEU A 64 18.94 3.26 -6.14
N GLU A 65 18.96 2.09 -5.52
CA GLU A 65 20.17 1.41 -5.07
C GLU A 65 20.42 0.19 -5.95
N ALA A 66 21.51 0.23 -6.73
CA ALA A 66 21.94 -0.87 -7.57
C ALA A 66 23.21 -1.51 -7.01
N ARG A 67 23.17 -2.81 -6.75
CA ARG A 67 24.28 -3.64 -6.24
C ARG A 67 24.35 -4.94 -7.04
N SER A 68 25.48 -5.63 -7.02
CA SER A 68 25.56 -6.93 -7.71
C SER A 68 24.55 -7.92 -7.09
N GLY A 69 23.67 -8.46 -7.94
CA GLY A 69 22.58 -9.38 -7.59
C GLY A 69 21.25 -8.74 -7.21
N ARG A 70 21.18 -7.40 -7.07
CA ARG A 70 20.00 -6.70 -6.53
C ARG A 70 19.94 -5.23 -6.96
N SER A 71 18.77 -4.79 -7.42
CA SER A 71 18.40 -3.38 -7.41
C SER A 71 17.14 -3.16 -6.58
N VAL A 72 17.06 -2.00 -5.92
CA VAL A 72 15.85 -1.60 -5.19
C VAL A 72 15.62 -0.10 -5.31
N PHE A 73 14.37 0.31 -5.52
CA PHE A 73 13.93 1.68 -5.31
C PHE A 73 12.68 1.73 -4.45
N TRP A 74 12.34 2.91 -3.96
CA TRP A 74 11.17 3.12 -3.10
C TRP A 74 10.32 4.24 -3.64
N LEU A 75 9.01 4.13 -3.41
CA LEU A 75 8.07 5.22 -3.57
C LEU A 75 7.62 5.72 -2.20
N ASP A 76 7.54 7.03 -2.08
CA ASP A 76 6.97 7.73 -0.94
C ASP A 76 5.57 8.24 -1.30
N SER A 77 4.70 8.39 -0.31
CA SER A 77 3.39 9.01 -0.49
C SER A 77 3.10 10.02 0.62
N ASP A 78 2.60 11.19 0.24
CA ASP A 78 2.10 12.21 1.16
C ASP A 78 0.93 11.74 2.05
N ARG A 79 0.27 10.64 1.68
CA ARG A 79 -0.89 10.06 2.37
C ARG A 79 -0.63 8.67 2.96
N MET A 80 0.24 7.87 2.32
CA MET A 80 0.50 6.49 2.73
C MET A 80 1.87 6.29 3.41
N GLY A 81 2.62 7.37 3.60
CA GLY A 81 3.89 7.35 4.31
C GLY A 81 5.12 7.18 3.41
N ASP A 82 6.27 7.23 4.08
CA ASP A 82 7.58 7.06 3.47
C ASP A 82 7.81 5.58 3.10
N SER A 83 8.32 5.32 1.90
CA SER A 83 8.66 3.98 1.42
C SER A 83 7.51 2.99 1.50
N PHE A 84 6.29 3.48 1.28
CA PHE A 84 5.06 2.68 1.33
C PHE A 84 5.10 1.48 0.36
N VAL A 85 5.93 1.57 -0.69
CA VAL A 85 6.34 0.42 -1.50
C VAL A 85 7.85 0.43 -1.77
N ALA A 86 8.48 -0.72 -1.54
CA ALA A 86 9.83 -1.03 -1.99
C ALA A 86 9.76 -1.96 -3.21
N VAL A 87 10.42 -1.59 -4.29
CA VAL A 87 10.44 -2.34 -5.55
C VAL A 87 11.82 -2.89 -5.76
N GLU A 88 11.96 -4.21 -5.67
CA GLU A 88 13.23 -4.91 -5.69
C GLU A 88 13.33 -5.84 -6.91
N SER A 89 14.35 -5.68 -7.75
CA SER A 89 14.72 -6.67 -8.77
C SER A 89 15.86 -7.53 -8.26
N VAL A 90 15.70 -8.85 -8.35
CA VAL A 90 16.66 -9.88 -7.89
C VAL A 90 16.76 -11.03 -8.89
N LEU A 91 17.82 -11.83 -8.78
CA LEU A 91 18.05 -12.99 -9.67
C LEU A 91 17.02 -14.12 -9.47
N SER A 92 16.44 -14.22 -8.27
CA SER A 92 15.40 -15.20 -7.92
C SER A 92 14.72 -14.77 -6.63
N CYS A 93 13.45 -15.15 -6.45
CA CYS A 93 12.70 -14.92 -5.21
C CYS A 93 12.04 -16.23 -4.74
N ASP A 94 11.87 -16.35 -3.42
CA ASP A 94 11.02 -17.37 -2.80
C ASP A 94 9.62 -16.77 -2.63
N ILE A 95 8.63 -17.41 -3.25
CA ILE A 95 7.23 -16.95 -3.23
C ILE A 95 6.43 -17.54 -2.06
N GLY A 96 6.97 -18.52 -1.32
CA GLY A 96 6.29 -19.14 -0.19
C GLY A 96 4.86 -19.60 -0.51
N ASP A 97 3.92 -19.16 0.33
CA ASP A 97 2.48 -19.47 0.21
C ASP A 97 1.69 -18.42 -0.62
N ALA A 98 2.39 -17.54 -1.35
CA ALA A 98 1.75 -16.50 -2.15
C ALA A 98 0.78 -17.09 -3.18
N THR A 99 -0.38 -16.46 -3.32
CA THR A 99 -1.44 -16.90 -4.22
C THR A 99 -1.21 -16.32 -5.62
N ARG A 100 -1.32 -17.17 -6.64
CA ARG A 100 -1.21 -16.75 -8.03
C ARG A 100 -2.40 -15.87 -8.42
N SER A 101 -2.14 -14.68 -8.97
CA SER A 101 -3.16 -13.70 -9.37
C SER A 101 -3.26 -13.50 -10.89
N ASP A 102 -2.60 -14.35 -11.68
CA ASP A 102 -2.42 -14.18 -13.13
C ASP A 102 -3.70 -14.17 -13.97
N PHE A 103 -3.62 -13.39 -15.06
CA PHE A 103 -4.40 -13.54 -16.29
C PHE A 103 -3.65 -14.48 -17.27
N TYR A 104 -4.40 -15.26 -18.08
CA TYR A 104 -3.83 -16.27 -18.99
C TYR A 104 -2.90 -15.67 -20.09
N ASP A 105 -1.77 -16.36 -20.37
CA ASP A 105 -0.80 -16.16 -21.47
C ASP A 105 0.27 -15.04 -21.33
N SER A 106 0.72 -14.75 -20.10
CA SER A 106 1.89 -13.89 -19.83
C SER A 106 3.17 -14.70 -19.56
N PRO A 107 4.35 -14.30 -20.07
CA PRO A 107 5.64 -14.88 -19.68
C PRO A 107 6.07 -14.50 -18.24
N ILE A 108 5.36 -13.55 -17.62
CA ILE A 108 5.56 -13.10 -16.25
C ILE A 108 4.46 -13.70 -15.39
N GLN A 109 4.84 -14.43 -14.35
CA GLN A 109 3.92 -15.00 -13.36
C GLN A 109 3.81 -14.07 -12.15
N HIS A 110 2.58 -13.70 -11.80
CA HIS A 110 2.23 -12.78 -10.71
C HIS A 110 1.65 -13.55 -9.52
N PHE A 111 2.26 -13.36 -8.35
CA PHE A 111 1.80 -13.91 -7.07
C PHE A 111 1.65 -12.79 -6.04
N LYS A 112 0.67 -12.94 -5.14
CA LYS A 112 0.38 -11.99 -4.07
C LYS A 112 0.29 -12.71 -2.72
N ASP A 113 0.97 -12.16 -1.73
CA ASP A 113 0.86 -12.49 -0.31
C ASP A 113 0.52 -11.20 0.44
N VAL A 114 -0.76 -10.96 0.72
CA VAL A 114 -1.29 -9.66 1.12
C VAL A 114 -2.11 -9.79 2.40
N VAL A 115 -1.87 -8.85 3.31
CA VAL A 115 -2.65 -8.58 4.52
C VAL A 115 -3.11 -7.13 4.44
N SER A 116 -4.42 -6.93 4.28
CA SER A 116 -5.02 -5.60 4.15
C SER A 116 -6.15 -5.42 5.14
N GLU A 117 -6.15 -4.29 5.85
CA GLU A 117 -7.20 -3.88 6.78
C GLU A 117 -7.81 -2.58 6.26
N THR A 118 -8.78 -2.70 5.35
CA THR A 118 -9.37 -1.56 4.63
C THR A 118 -10.83 -1.29 5.00
N THR A 119 -11.44 -2.19 5.77
CA THR A 119 -12.86 -2.10 6.17
C THR A 119 -12.99 -2.18 7.68
N VAL A 120 -13.80 -1.32 8.30
CA VAL A 120 -14.20 -1.48 9.71
C VAL A 120 -15.48 -2.29 9.75
N ASP A 121 -15.41 -3.48 10.35
CA ASP A 121 -16.54 -4.39 10.42
C ASP A 121 -17.39 -4.11 11.66
N ILE A 122 -18.66 -3.77 11.44
CA ILE A 122 -19.62 -3.46 12.50
C ILE A 122 -20.88 -4.32 12.32
N VAL A 123 -21.24 -5.16 13.29
CA VAL A 123 -22.48 -5.93 13.20
C VAL A 123 -23.59 -5.21 13.97
N LEU A 124 -24.66 -4.86 13.25
CA LEU A 124 -25.87 -4.30 13.87
C LEU A 124 -26.76 -5.44 14.36
N VAL A 125 -27.14 -5.43 15.63
CA VAL A 125 -27.96 -6.45 16.27
C VAL A 125 -29.21 -5.81 16.88
N PRO A 126 -30.31 -5.71 16.13
CA PRO A 126 -31.59 -5.24 16.65
C PRO A 126 -32.13 -6.20 17.71
N GLU A 127 -32.58 -5.67 18.84
CA GLU A 127 -33.23 -6.47 19.88
C GLU A 127 -34.67 -6.81 19.49
N GLY A 128 -34.99 -8.10 19.51
CA GLY A 128 -36.30 -8.59 19.09
C GLY A 128 -36.56 -8.39 17.59
N VAL A 129 -37.85 -8.32 17.24
CA VAL A 129 -38.32 -8.30 15.84
C VAL A 129 -39.24 -7.13 15.53
N SER A 130 -39.19 -6.06 16.34
CA SER A 130 -40.02 -4.87 16.13
C SER A 130 -39.69 -4.19 14.79
N GLU A 131 -40.71 -3.69 14.10
CA GLU A 131 -40.54 -2.91 12.88
C GLU A 131 -39.73 -1.63 13.14
N LEU A 132 -39.93 -1.01 14.32
CA LEU A 132 -39.19 0.19 14.72
C LEU A 132 -37.68 -0.07 14.78
N THR A 133 -37.27 -1.13 15.48
CA THR A 133 -35.85 -1.51 15.59
C THR A 133 -35.24 -1.89 14.24
N ARG A 134 -36.00 -2.49 13.33
CA ARG A 134 -35.52 -2.84 11.98
C ARG A 134 -35.33 -1.60 11.10
N SER A 135 -36.29 -0.67 11.16
CA SER A 135 -36.20 0.59 10.44
C SER A 135 -35.00 1.39 10.93
N TYR A 136 -34.84 1.51 12.26
CA TYR A 136 -33.73 2.22 12.85
C TYR A 136 -32.37 1.58 12.51
N ALA A 137 -32.26 0.25 12.58
CA ALA A 137 -31.04 -0.46 12.15
C ALA A 137 -30.67 -0.20 10.68
N THR A 138 -31.67 -0.08 9.81
CA THR A 138 -31.44 0.20 8.38
C THR A 138 -30.95 1.62 8.16
N GLU A 139 -31.47 2.58 8.92
CA GLU A 139 -31.00 3.96 8.92
C GLU A 139 -29.56 4.07 9.43
N VAL A 140 -29.27 3.43 10.57
CA VAL A 140 -27.91 3.38 11.16
C VAL A 140 -26.94 2.72 10.19
N LYS A 141 -27.31 1.60 9.56
CA LYS A 141 -26.51 0.96 8.51
C LYS A 141 -26.17 1.94 7.39
N ALA A 142 -27.15 2.64 6.84
CA ALA A 142 -26.92 3.55 5.72
C ALA A 142 -25.97 4.69 6.09
N ASN A 143 -26.07 5.22 7.32
CA ASN A 143 -25.16 6.26 7.81
C ASN A 143 -23.74 5.72 8.05
N LEU A 144 -23.61 4.54 8.67
CA LEU A 144 -22.32 3.89 8.87
C LEU A 144 -21.62 3.57 7.54
N GLU A 145 -22.32 2.94 6.58
CA GLU A 145 -21.74 2.58 5.27
C GLU A 145 -21.41 3.81 4.40
N ALA A 146 -21.99 4.97 4.70
CA ALA A 146 -21.64 6.24 4.08
C ALA A 146 -20.48 6.98 4.78
N THR A 147 -20.04 6.46 5.94
CA THR A 147 -19.01 7.07 6.79
C THR A 147 -17.72 6.25 6.72
N GLU A 148 -16.60 6.95 6.51
CA GLU A 148 -15.27 6.36 6.67
C GLU A 148 -14.80 6.53 8.11
N ILE A 149 -14.36 5.45 8.74
CA ILE A 149 -13.79 5.46 10.09
C ILE A 149 -12.28 5.29 9.94
N LYS A 150 -11.50 6.30 10.34
CA LYS A 150 -10.03 6.34 10.13
C LYS A 150 -9.59 6.05 8.68
N GLY A 151 -10.39 6.49 7.70
CA GLY A 151 -10.11 6.30 6.28
C GLY A 151 -10.33 4.88 5.76
N ARG A 152 -11.07 4.05 6.52
CA ARG A 152 -11.56 2.73 6.12
C ARG A 152 -13.05 2.81 5.83
N ASN A 153 -13.50 2.09 4.81
CA ASN A 153 -14.93 1.93 4.55
C ASN A 153 -15.57 1.14 5.70
N THR A 154 -16.83 1.41 6.00
CA THR A 154 -17.53 0.66 7.05
C THR A 154 -18.42 -0.39 6.42
N GLU A 155 -18.33 -1.65 6.87
CA GLU A 155 -19.30 -2.69 6.52
C GLU A 155 -20.22 -2.95 7.71
N ALA A 156 -21.52 -2.71 7.53
CA ALA A 156 -22.50 -2.77 8.61
C ALA A 156 -23.63 -3.80 8.36
N PRO A 157 -23.36 -5.12 8.33
CA PRO A 157 -24.42 -6.12 8.18
C PRO A 157 -25.37 -6.13 9.39
N ILE A 158 -26.67 -6.29 9.12
CA ILE A 158 -27.71 -6.41 10.16
C ILE A 158 -27.93 -7.89 10.45
N SER A 159 -27.69 -8.30 11.70
CA SER A 159 -27.90 -9.66 12.18
C SER A 159 -29.35 -9.86 12.64
N ILE A 160 -30.20 -10.34 11.73
CA ILE A 160 -31.61 -10.68 12.02
C ILE A 160 -31.77 -12.21 11.96
N SER A 161 -32.19 -12.81 13.07
CA SER A 161 -32.53 -14.24 13.15
C SER A 161 -33.47 -14.51 14.33
N ASP A 162 -34.02 -15.71 14.43
CA ASP A 162 -34.86 -16.14 15.56
C ASP A 162 -34.07 -16.47 16.83
N GLU A 163 -32.74 -16.39 16.79
CA GLU A 163 -31.89 -16.63 17.95
C GLU A 163 -31.94 -15.50 18.99
N PRO A 164 -31.68 -15.80 20.27
CA PRO A 164 -31.54 -14.78 21.30
C PRO A 164 -30.49 -13.71 20.93
N THR A 165 -30.77 -12.44 21.24
CA THR A 165 -29.84 -11.31 21.00
C THR A 165 -28.43 -11.61 21.51
N ALA A 166 -28.30 -12.12 22.75
CA ALA A 166 -27.00 -12.46 23.34
C ALA A 166 -26.20 -13.48 22.50
N ALA A 167 -26.87 -14.43 21.85
CA ALA A 167 -26.20 -15.41 20.98
C ALA A 167 -25.71 -14.76 19.68
N ARG A 168 -26.50 -13.86 19.09
CA ARG A 168 -26.10 -13.07 17.92
C ARG A 168 -24.92 -12.13 18.23
N VAL A 169 -24.97 -11.43 19.36
CA VAL A 169 -23.88 -10.57 19.85
C VAL A 169 -22.60 -11.39 20.05
N SER A 170 -22.68 -12.53 20.74
CA SER A 170 -21.52 -13.40 20.99
C SER A 170 -20.89 -13.92 19.69
N ARG A 171 -21.71 -14.28 18.69
CA ARG A 171 -21.23 -14.71 17.38
C ARG A 171 -20.53 -13.59 16.63
N ALA A 172 -21.11 -12.40 16.63
CA ALA A 172 -20.53 -11.23 15.97
C ALA A 172 -19.20 -10.83 16.62
N ALA A 173 -19.14 -10.76 17.95
CA ALA A 173 -17.91 -10.46 18.67
C ALA A 173 -16.79 -11.50 18.39
N ALA A 174 -17.15 -12.77 18.17
CA ALA A 174 -16.18 -13.81 17.85
C ALA A 174 -15.51 -13.66 16.47
N THR A 175 -16.06 -12.84 15.56
CA THR A 175 -15.39 -12.52 14.28
C THR A 175 -14.41 -11.36 14.41
N GLY A 176 -14.32 -10.71 15.57
CA GLY A 176 -13.53 -9.49 15.75
C GLY A 176 -14.21 -8.22 15.24
N ALA A 177 -15.51 -8.27 14.93
CA ALA A 177 -16.29 -7.08 14.58
C ALA A 177 -16.71 -6.29 15.83
N HIS A 178 -16.87 -4.97 15.68
CA HIS A 178 -17.62 -4.17 16.67
C HIS A 178 -19.09 -4.58 16.61
N VAL A 179 -19.78 -4.54 17.74
CA VAL A 179 -21.19 -4.91 17.80
C VAL A 179 -22.00 -3.73 18.29
N ILE A 180 -23.01 -3.33 17.52
CA ILE A 180 -23.98 -2.31 17.95
C ILE A 180 -25.31 -3.00 18.19
N THR A 181 -25.81 -2.93 19.42
CA THR A 181 -27.17 -3.36 19.78
C THR A 181 -28.10 -2.17 19.85
N MET A 182 -29.37 -2.41 19.54
CA MET A 182 -30.42 -1.39 19.61
C MET A 182 -31.74 -2.01 20.02
N SER A 183 -32.25 -1.54 21.14
CA SER A 183 -33.56 -1.88 21.68
C SER A 183 -34.64 -0.94 21.10
N VAL A 184 -35.90 -1.24 21.42
CA VAL A 184 -37.02 -0.34 21.08
C VAL A 184 -36.83 1.03 21.72
N ARG A 185 -36.34 1.08 22.97
CA ARG A 185 -36.07 2.33 23.67
C ARG A 185 -35.01 3.13 22.95
N ASP A 186 -33.93 2.48 22.53
CA ASP A 186 -32.82 3.15 21.86
C ASP A 186 -33.26 3.75 20.52
N ALA A 187 -34.13 3.04 19.78
CA ALA A 187 -34.75 3.56 18.56
C ALA A 187 -35.70 4.75 18.79
N GLU A 188 -36.37 4.82 19.95
CA GLU A 188 -37.22 5.97 20.32
C GLU A 188 -36.40 7.18 20.78
N GLU A 189 -35.28 6.92 21.45
CA GLU A 189 -34.38 7.94 22.03
C GLU A 189 -33.29 8.41 21.04
N GLY A 190 -33.09 7.68 19.93
CA GLY A 190 -32.04 7.95 18.96
C GLY A 190 -30.64 7.57 19.45
N THR A 191 -30.56 6.56 20.31
CA THR A 191 -29.31 6.07 20.93
C THR A 191 -28.97 4.66 20.47
N LEU A 192 -27.78 4.21 20.81
CA LEU A 192 -27.19 2.92 20.45
C LEU A 192 -26.34 2.43 21.61
N THR A 193 -26.18 1.11 21.71
CA THR A 193 -25.20 0.48 22.60
C THR A 193 -24.12 -0.19 21.77
N LEU A 194 -22.87 0.19 21.97
CA LEU A 194 -21.68 -0.30 21.29
C LEU A 194 -20.87 -1.22 22.21
N ILE A 195 -20.41 -2.33 21.65
CA ILE A 195 -19.40 -3.22 22.23
C ILE A 195 -18.22 -3.23 21.27
N LEU A 196 -17.09 -2.69 21.74
CA LEU A 196 -15.87 -2.61 20.94
C LEU A 196 -15.22 -4.00 20.76
N SER A 197 -14.66 -4.25 19.58
CA SER A 197 -13.95 -5.48 19.27
C SER A 197 -12.83 -5.75 20.28
N GLY A 198 -12.75 -6.98 20.78
CA GLY A 198 -11.78 -7.39 21.80
C GLY A 198 -12.03 -6.81 23.20
N GLN A 199 -13.09 -6.03 23.40
CA GLN A 199 -13.46 -5.45 24.69
C GLN A 199 -14.81 -5.99 25.19
N GLN A 200 -15.02 -5.98 26.51
CA GLN A 200 -16.29 -6.37 27.14
C GLN A 200 -17.10 -5.17 27.64
N GLN A 201 -16.58 -3.95 27.47
CA GLN A 201 -17.24 -2.75 27.94
C GLN A 201 -18.29 -2.29 26.93
N GLU A 202 -19.47 -1.96 27.43
CA GLU A 202 -20.56 -1.33 26.67
C GLU A 202 -20.43 0.20 26.73
N TYR A 203 -20.70 0.83 25.61
CA TYR A 203 -20.74 2.29 25.43
C TYR A 203 -22.13 2.66 24.92
N GLU A 204 -22.79 3.61 25.58
CA GLU A 204 -24.12 4.09 25.16
C GLU A 204 -23.99 5.53 24.63
N GLY A 205 -24.64 5.82 23.50
CA GLY A 205 -24.61 7.15 22.91
C GLY A 205 -25.43 7.25 21.63
N ASP A 206 -25.49 8.43 21.03
CA ASP A 206 -25.97 8.59 19.66
C ASP A 206 -24.95 8.03 18.66
N LEU A 207 -25.29 8.04 17.37
CA LEU A 207 -24.43 7.49 16.32
C LEU A 207 -23.06 8.20 16.25
N ASP A 208 -23.01 9.51 16.42
CA ASP A 208 -21.77 10.29 16.38
C ASP A 208 -20.85 9.87 17.53
N HIS A 209 -21.39 9.73 18.75
CA HIS A 209 -20.63 9.27 19.91
C HIS A 209 -20.11 7.83 19.75
N VAL A 210 -20.91 6.96 19.13
CA VAL A 210 -20.50 5.59 18.82
C VAL A 210 -19.37 5.57 17.80
N ILE A 211 -19.45 6.39 16.76
CA ILE A 211 -18.38 6.52 15.74
C ILE A 211 -17.09 7.02 16.39
N ASP A 212 -17.15 8.05 17.24
CA ASP A 212 -15.99 8.57 17.97
C ASP A 212 -15.32 7.48 18.82
N ALA A 213 -16.12 6.66 19.52
CA ALA A 213 -15.59 5.57 20.33
C ALA A 213 -14.92 4.46 19.50
N ILE A 214 -15.44 4.15 18.31
CA ILE A 214 -14.81 3.20 17.37
C ILE A 214 -13.52 3.80 16.83
N GLU A 215 -13.53 5.07 16.45
CA GLU A 215 -12.36 5.79 15.98
C GLU A 215 -11.21 5.80 16.99
N ASP A 216 -11.50 5.87 18.29
CA ASP A 216 -10.48 5.86 19.33
C ASP A 216 -9.69 4.55 19.43
N VAL A 217 -10.25 3.44 18.95
CA VAL A 217 -9.59 2.12 18.98
C VAL A 217 -9.15 1.61 17.62
N GLU A 218 -9.75 2.10 16.54
CA GLU A 218 -9.37 1.72 15.18
C GLU A 218 -8.07 2.39 14.73
N THR A 219 -7.26 1.63 14.00
CA THR A 219 -6.09 2.15 13.29
C THR A 219 -6.47 2.57 11.88
N GLN A 220 -5.61 3.36 11.25
CA GLN A 220 -5.81 3.76 9.85
C GLN A 220 -5.84 2.54 8.92
N SER A 221 -6.46 2.72 7.74
CA SER A 221 -6.37 1.75 6.64
C SER A 221 -4.92 1.33 6.42
N SER A 222 -4.65 0.02 6.36
CA SER A 222 -3.30 -0.48 6.10
C SER A 222 -3.27 -1.55 5.02
N TYR A 223 -2.18 -1.57 4.25
CA TYR A 223 -1.90 -2.59 3.24
C TYR A 223 -0.45 -3.00 3.36
N ARG A 224 -0.27 -4.24 3.81
CA ARG A 224 1.03 -4.87 4.00
C ARG A 224 1.07 -6.14 3.18
N GLY A 225 2.18 -6.39 2.50
CA GLY A 225 2.27 -7.60 1.70
C GLY A 225 3.39 -7.57 0.70
N LYS A 226 3.44 -8.62 -0.10
CA LYS A 226 4.40 -8.78 -1.17
C LYS A 226 3.71 -9.22 -2.45
N TRP A 227 4.06 -8.56 -3.54
CA TRP A 227 3.77 -9.03 -4.88
C TRP A 227 5.05 -9.53 -5.53
N TYR A 228 4.95 -10.64 -6.25
CA TYR A 228 6.07 -11.28 -6.92
C TYR A 228 5.78 -11.38 -8.40
N PHE A 229 6.70 -10.90 -9.21
CA PHE A 229 6.69 -11.01 -10.67
C PHE A 229 7.87 -11.89 -11.07
N VAL A 230 7.58 -13.15 -11.40
CA VAL A 230 8.57 -14.18 -11.69
C VAL A 230 8.66 -14.41 -13.20
N PHE A 231 9.88 -14.37 -13.74
CA PHE A 231 10.14 -14.53 -15.17
C PHE A 231 11.54 -15.14 -15.39
N GLU A 232 11.94 -15.31 -16.65
CA GLU A 232 13.25 -15.90 -16.96
C GLU A 232 14.41 -15.04 -16.43
N GLY A 233 15.30 -15.69 -15.66
CA GLY A 233 16.54 -15.07 -15.18
C GLY A 233 16.38 -14.03 -14.08
N GLY A 234 15.17 -13.85 -13.52
CA GLY A 234 14.96 -12.86 -12.47
C GLY A 234 13.57 -12.89 -11.84
N CYS A 235 13.41 -12.04 -10.82
CA CYS A 235 12.16 -11.77 -10.14
C CYS A 235 12.13 -10.30 -9.73
N VAL A 236 10.95 -9.69 -9.82
CA VAL A 236 10.68 -8.38 -9.19
C VAL A 236 9.73 -8.59 -8.01
N VAL A 237 10.06 -8.01 -6.86
CA VAL A 237 9.27 -8.09 -5.63
C VAL A 237 8.84 -6.68 -5.23
N TYR A 238 7.53 -6.45 -5.11
CA TYR A 238 7.00 -5.24 -4.50
C TYR A 238 6.67 -5.58 -3.05
N THR A 239 7.31 -4.90 -2.10
CA THR A 239 7.00 -5.02 -0.67
C THR A 239 6.26 -3.79 -0.21
N PHE A 240 5.05 -3.97 0.30
CA PHE A 240 4.17 -2.90 0.75
C PHE A 240 4.19 -2.77 2.27
N ASP A 241 4.23 -1.53 2.73
CA ASP A 241 3.98 -1.13 4.11
C ASP A 241 3.29 0.24 4.07
N ALA A 242 2.04 0.25 3.62
CA ALA A 242 1.25 1.45 3.42
C ALA A 242 0.22 1.60 4.54
N GLU A 243 0.13 2.81 5.11
CA GLU A 243 -0.87 3.15 6.12
C GLU A 243 -1.43 4.54 5.84
N GLY A 244 -2.75 4.68 5.86
CA GLY A 244 -3.45 5.95 5.68
C GLY A 244 -4.41 6.00 4.49
N PRO A 245 -4.91 7.20 4.13
CA PRO A 245 -5.92 7.36 3.09
C PRO A 245 -5.44 6.93 1.69
N GLY A 246 -6.30 6.22 0.95
CA GLY A 246 -6.04 5.78 -0.43
C GLY A 246 -5.48 4.36 -0.55
N VAL A 247 -5.19 3.71 0.58
CA VAL A 247 -4.73 2.32 0.66
C VAL A 247 -5.72 1.34 -0.01
N ASP A 248 -7.02 1.60 0.06
CA ASP A 248 -8.09 0.82 -0.59
C ASP A 248 -7.95 0.74 -2.12
N THR A 249 -7.26 1.71 -2.72
CA THR A 249 -7.00 1.77 -4.16
C THR A 249 -5.60 1.34 -4.58
N ILE A 250 -4.75 0.94 -3.62
CA ILE A 250 -3.32 0.74 -3.84
C ILE A 250 -3.03 -0.27 -4.95
N GLU A 251 -3.81 -1.37 -5.04
CA GLU A 251 -3.53 -2.39 -6.04
C GLU A 251 -3.64 -1.84 -7.46
N ARG A 252 -4.77 -1.16 -7.74
CA ARG A 252 -5.04 -0.56 -9.05
C ARG A 252 -4.06 0.55 -9.36
N ASP A 253 -3.74 1.38 -8.37
CA ASP A 253 -2.83 2.51 -8.56
C ASP A 253 -1.39 2.05 -8.82
N ILE A 254 -0.93 0.99 -8.13
CA ILE A 254 0.39 0.39 -8.33
C ILE A 254 0.50 -0.29 -9.70
N ASP A 255 -0.52 -1.04 -10.12
CA ASP A 255 -0.56 -1.65 -11.46
C ASP A 255 -0.49 -0.60 -12.59
N GLN A 256 -0.96 0.62 -12.34
CA GLN A 256 -0.86 1.74 -13.29
C GLN A 256 0.49 2.46 -13.20
N ALA A 257 1.02 2.65 -11.99
CA ALA A 257 2.21 3.46 -11.75
C ALA A 257 3.51 2.72 -12.05
N LEU A 258 3.56 1.42 -11.76
CA LEU A 258 4.72 0.57 -11.94
C LEU A 258 4.58 -0.31 -13.18
N GLY A 259 5.73 -0.70 -13.74
CA GLY A 259 5.81 -1.58 -14.88
C GLY A 259 7.07 -2.43 -14.86
N LEU A 260 7.18 -3.27 -15.88
CA LEU A 260 8.35 -4.10 -16.14
C LEU A 260 8.91 -3.77 -17.53
N TYR A 261 10.17 -3.37 -17.57
CA TYR A 261 10.88 -3.02 -18.80
C TYR A 261 11.63 -4.24 -19.34
N ASP A 262 11.53 -4.49 -20.65
CA ASP A 262 12.27 -5.56 -21.33
C ASP A 262 13.77 -5.24 -21.36
N ALA A 263 14.54 -5.98 -20.55
CA ALA A 263 15.98 -5.80 -20.46
C ALA A 263 16.69 -6.23 -21.76
N GLY A 264 16.11 -7.15 -22.53
CA GLY A 264 16.58 -7.55 -23.86
C GLY A 264 16.58 -6.38 -24.84
N ALA A 265 15.52 -5.56 -24.82
CA ALA A 265 15.44 -4.34 -25.62
C ALA A 265 16.54 -3.34 -25.25
N LEU A 266 16.79 -3.13 -23.94
CA LEU A 266 17.86 -2.23 -23.48
C LEU A 266 19.25 -2.73 -23.91
N ARG A 267 19.51 -4.03 -23.78
CA ARG A 267 20.77 -4.65 -24.22
C ARG A 267 20.96 -4.48 -25.74
N GLN A 268 19.89 -4.58 -26.53
CA GLN A 268 19.96 -4.36 -27.98
C GLN A 268 20.36 -2.91 -28.31
N VAL A 269 19.68 -1.94 -27.69
CA VAL A 269 20.00 -0.51 -27.87
C VAL A 269 21.46 -0.22 -27.48
N ALA A 270 21.92 -0.78 -26.37
CA ALA A 270 23.31 -0.63 -25.94
C ALA A 270 24.31 -1.21 -26.96
N ARG A 271 24.03 -2.42 -27.50
CA ARG A 271 24.85 -3.06 -28.53
C ARG A 271 24.94 -2.22 -29.81
N ASP A 272 23.82 -1.64 -30.24
CA ASP A 272 23.77 -0.77 -31.43
C ASP A 272 24.63 0.49 -31.24
N MET A 273 24.82 0.93 -29.99
CA MET A 273 25.72 2.02 -29.60
C MET A 273 27.16 1.57 -29.32
N GLY A 274 27.49 0.28 -29.48
CA GLY A 274 28.82 -0.28 -29.25
C GLY A 274 29.13 -0.63 -27.79
N TYR A 275 28.13 -0.70 -26.92
CA TYR A 275 28.27 -1.12 -25.51
C TYR A 275 27.75 -2.55 -25.31
N ASN A 276 28.37 -3.28 -24.38
CA ASN A 276 27.88 -4.60 -23.95
C ASN A 276 27.34 -4.49 -22.53
N LEU A 277 26.03 -4.67 -22.38
CA LEU A 277 25.39 -4.85 -21.08
C LEU A 277 25.30 -6.36 -20.77
N PRO A 278 25.58 -6.76 -19.52
CA PRO A 278 25.52 -8.15 -19.09
C PRO A 278 24.10 -8.72 -19.00
#